data_AF-A0A9R0TSK6-F1
#
_entry.id   AF-A0A9R0TSK6-F1
#
_cell.length_a   1.000
_cell.length_b   1.000
_cell.length_c   1.000
_cell.angle_alpha   90.00
_cell.angle_beta   90.00
_cell.angle_gamma   90.00
#
_symmetry.space_group_name_H-M   'P 1'
#
loop_
_entity.id
_entity.type
_entity.pdbx_description
1 polymer ?
#
loop_
_entity_poly.entity_id
_entity_poly.type
_entity_poly.pdbx_seq_one_letter_code
_entity_poly.pdbx_strand_id
1 'polypeptide(L)' 'MGLLELFITACMPVLNMLLVTGVGSFLATDSAGILGKEARKHLNYVVFYVFNPALIATYLAKTITMESLAKL' A
#
# COMPACT_ATOMS: atom_id res chain seq x y z
N MET A 1 -26.95 8.97 -11.40
CA MET A 1 -26.32 8.20 -10.31
C MET A 1 -26.98 8.62 -9.02
N GLY A 2 -27.73 7.74 -8.38
CA GLY A 2 -28.42 8.06 -7.13
C GLY A 2 -27.44 8.28 -5.97
N LEU A 3 -27.83 9.01 -4.93
CA LEU A 3 -27.02 9.19 -3.71
C LEU A 3 -26.55 7.85 -3.12
N LEU A 4 -27.38 6.82 -3.21
CA LEU A 4 -27.10 5.46 -2.74
C LEU A 4 -25.97 4.79 -3.56
N GLU A 5 -25.93 5.00 -4.88
CA GLU A 5 -24.83 4.48 -5.73
C GLU A 5 -23.50 5.19 -5.44
N LEU A 6 -23.53 6.51 -5.24
CA LEU A 6 -22.33 7.27 -4.84
C LEU A 6 -21.80 6.80 -3.49
N PHE A 7 -22.68 6.56 -2.52
CA PHE A 7 -22.30 6.05 -1.21
C PHE A 7 -21.61 4.68 -1.30
N ILE A 8 -22.21 3.73 -2.03
CA ILE A 8 -21.63 2.39 -2.21
C ILE A 8 -20.27 2.48 -2.92
N THR A 9 -20.16 3.29 -3.96
CA THR A 9 -18.91 3.49 -4.72
C THR A 9 -17.81 4.07 -3.82
N ALA A 10 -18.15 5.03 -2.97
CA ALA A 10 -17.21 5.64 -2.01
C ALA A 10 -16.82 4.67 -0.88
N CYS A 11 -17.70 3.76 -0.47
CA CYS A 11 -17.41 2.76 0.57
C CYS A 11 -16.57 1.58 0.06
N MET A 12 -16.62 1.27 -1.24
CA MET A 12 -15.85 0.17 -1.85
C MET A 12 -14.34 0.19 -1.51
N PRO A 13 -13.60 1.31 -1.65
CA PRO A 13 -12.18 1.36 -1.28
C PRO A 13 -11.96 1.16 0.22
N VAL A 14 -12.86 1.66 1.07
CA VAL A 14 -12.78 1.50 2.53
C VAL A 14 -12.94 0.03 2.93
N LEU A 15 -13.92 -0.66 2.34
CA LEU A 15 -14.13 -2.10 2.57
C LEU A 15 -12.92 -2.92 2.13
N ASN A 16 -12.36 -2.63 0.95
CA ASN A 16 -11.15 -3.30 0.47
C ASN A 16 -9.97 -3.10 1.44
N MET A 17 -9.78 -1.86 1.91
CA MET A 17 -8.74 -1.57 2.90
C MET A 17 -8.96 -2.31 4.21
N LEU A 18 -10.21 -2.39 4.69
CA LEU A 18 -10.58 -3.11 5.91
C LEU A 18 -10.32 -4.61 5.79
N LEU A 19 -10.67 -5.23 4.67
CA LEU A 19 -10.43 -6.66 4.43
C LEU A 19 -8.93 -6.97 4.41
N VAL A 20 -8.13 -6.20 3.66
CA VAL A 20 -6.67 -6.39 3.60
C VAL A 20 -6.03 -6.21 4.98
N THR A 21 -6.45 -5.19 5.72
CA THR A 21 -5.95 -4.94 7.08
C THR A 21 -6.37 -6.05 8.05
N GLY A 22 -7.60 -6.54 7.93
CA GLY A 22 -8.10 -7.66 8.74
C GLY A 22 -7.32 -8.94 8.52
N VAL A 23 -7.04 -9.29 7.26
CA VAL A 23 -6.18 -10.43 6.91
C VAL A 23 -4.76 -10.24 7.45
N GLY A 24 -4.17 -9.06 7.27
CA GLY A 24 -2.84 -8.75 7.82
C GLY A 24 -2.78 -8.86 9.35
N SER A 25 -3.82 -8.39 10.04
CA SER A 25 -3.94 -8.48 11.51
C SER A 25 -4.11 -9.93 11.98
N PHE A 26 -4.92 -10.71 11.26
CA PHE A 26 -5.08 -12.15 11.54
C PHE A 26 -3.75 -12.90 11.38
N LEU A 27 -3.00 -12.62 10.31
CA LEU A 27 -1.68 -13.23 10.10
C LEU A 27 -0.62 -12.78 11.12
N ALA A 28 -0.76 -11.57 11.66
CA ALA A 28 0.09 -11.03 12.72
C ALA A 28 -0.26 -11.55 14.12
N THR A 29 -1.37 -12.26 14.28
CA THR A 29 -1.76 -12.87 15.56
C THR A 29 -0.83 -14.06 15.85
N ASP A 30 -0.38 -14.20 17.10
CA ASP A 30 0.55 -15.26 17.52
C ASP A 30 0.02 -16.69 17.28
N SER A 31 -1.29 -16.85 17.09
CA SER A 31 -1.95 -18.12 16.76
C SER A 31 -1.72 -18.59 15.32
N ALA A 32 -1.47 -17.68 14.36
CA ALA A 32 -1.16 -18.04 12.98
C ALA A 32 0.33 -18.33 12.78
N GLY A 33 1.22 -17.73 13.59
CA GLY A 33 2.66 -18.00 13.60
C GLY A 33 3.45 -17.59 12.34
N ILE A 34 2.79 -17.10 11.29
CA ILE A 34 3.41 -16.74 10.00
C ILE A 34 4.15 -15.39 10.06
N LEU A 35 3.56 -14.37 10.72
CA LEU A 35 4.21 -13.06 10.95
C LEU A 35 4.79 -12.96 12.38
N GLY A 36 5.60 -13.95 12.76
CA GLY A 36 6.40 -13.89 13.98
C GLY A 36 7.34 -12.68 14.02
N LYS A 37 8.01 -12.46 15.16
CA LYS A 37 8.90 -11.29 15.40
C LYS A 37 9.96 -11.11 14.31
N GLU A 38 10.62 -12.20 13.90
CA GLU A 38 11.66 -12.16 12.86
C GLU A 38 11.07 -11.96 11.45
N ALA A 39 9.95 -12.61 11.12
CA ALA A 39 9.28 -12.43 9.83
C ALA A 39 8.82 -10.97 9.64
N ARG A 40 8.26 -10.34 10.69
CA ARG A 40 7.91 -8.91 10.68
C ARG A 40 9.14 -8.02 10.47
N LYS A 41 10.27 -8.36 11.09
CA LYS A 41 11.53 -7.62 10.95
C LYS A 41 12.06 -7.69 9.51
N HIS A 42 12.11 -8.88 8.91
CA HIS A 42 12.53 -9.06 7.52
C HIS A 42 11.58 -8.38 6.54
N LEU A 43 10.26 -8.48 6.74
CA LEU A 43 9.27 -7.76 5.93
C LEU A 43 9.49 -6.24 6.01
N ASN A 44 9.70 -5.69 7.19
CA ASN A 44 10.00 -4.26 7.35
C ASN A 44 11.27 -3.83 6.60
N TYR A 45 12.31 -4.67 6.59
CA TYR A 45 13.51 -4.38 5.79
C TYR A 45 13.22 -4.34 4.29
N VAL A 46 12.45 -5.29 3.76
CA VAL A 46 12.05 -5.28 2.34
C VAL A 46 11.22 -4.05 2.02
N VAL A 47 10.26 -3.70 2.88
CA VAL A 47 9.45 -2.49 2.71
C VAL A 47 10.32 -1.23 2.69
N PHE A 48 11.24 -1.11 3.64
CA PHE A 48 12.07 0.08 3.78
C PHE A 48 13.10 0.21 2.65
N TYR A 49 13.81 -0.88 2.32
CA TYR A 49 14.93 -0.84 1.36
C TYR A 49 14.51 -1.03 -0.10
N VAL A 50 13.38 -1.67 -0.37
CA VAL A 50 12.95 -1.97 -1.75
C VAL A 50 11.69 -1.19 -2.10
N PHE A 51 10.60 -1.38 -1.36
CA PHE A 51 9.33 -0.77 -1.74
C PHE A 51 9.32 0.75 -1.61
N ASN A 52 9.90 1.30 -0.54
CA ASN A 52 9.95 2.75 -0.33
C ASN A 52 10.67 3.49 -1.47
N PRO A 53 11.94 3.16 -1.81
CA PRO A 53 12.61 3.83 -2.92
C PRO A 53 11.96 3.53 -4.28
N ALA A 54 11.41 2.32 -4.51
CA ALA A 54 10.70 2.01 -5.75
C ALA A 54 9.43 2.84 -5.93
N LEU A 55 8.64 3.04 -4.86
CA LEU A 55 7.46 3.89 -4.88
C LEU A 55 7.85 5.35 -5.16
N ILE A 56 8.85 5.88 -4.46
CA ILE A 56 9.35 7.23 -4.68
C ILE A 56 9.82 7.39 -6.14
N ALA A 57 10.58 6.43 -6.68
CA ALA A 57 11.04 6.45 -8.06
C ALA A 57 9.87 6.40 -9.06
N THR A 58 8.83 5.61 -8.77
CA THR A 58 7.65 5.51 -9.63
C THR A 58 6.86 6.81 -9.65
N TYR A 59 6.66 7.45 -8.50
CA TYR A 59 6.04 8.77 -8.43
C TYR A 59 6.89 9.81 -9.14
N LEU A 60 8.21 9.78 -8.93
CA LEU A 60 9.15 10.70 -9.57
C LEU A 60 9.14 10.54 -11.08
N ALA A 61 9.15 9.31 -11.62
CA ALA A 61 9.04 9.04 -13.05
C ALA A 61 7.71 9.53 -13.65
N LYS A 62 6.63 9.52 -12.86
CA LYS A 62 5.32 10.01 -13.28
C LYS A 62 5.24 11.54 -13.30
N THR A 63 6.01 12.22 -12.45
CA THR A 63 6.00 13.68 -12.31
C THR A 63 7.10 14.37 -13.11
N ILE A 64 8.27 13.74 -13.25
CA ILE A 64 9.42 14.24 -14.01
C ILE A 64 9.40 13.61 -15.40
N THR A 65 8.88 14.34 -16.38
CA THR A 65 9.04 14.03 -17.80
C THR A 65 10.31 14.67 -18.35
N MET A 66 10.87 14.12 -19.44
CA MET A 66 12.05 14.69 -20.10
C MET A 66 11.85 16.16 -20.52
N GLU A 67 10.60 16.56 -20.79
CA GLU A 67 10.24 17.96 -21.05
C GLU A 67 10.34 18.86 -19.81
N SER A 68 9.96 18.38 -18.62
CA SER A 68 10.17 19.12 -17.36
C SER A 68 11.65 19.24 -17.01
N LEU A 69 12.47 18.25 -17.38
CA LEU A 69 13.91 18.27 -17.14
C LEU A 69 14.66 19.18 -18.13
N ALA A 70 14.23 19.22 -19.39
CA ALA A 70 14.80 20.09 -20.42
C ALA A 70 14.39 21.57 -20.30
N LYS A 71 13.33 21.86 -19.55
CA LYS A 71 12.90 23.24 -19.19
C LYS A 71 13.56 23.78 -17.92
N LEU A 72 14.33 22.97 -17.21
CA LEU A 72 15.14 23.38 -16.06
C LEU A 72 16.50 23.92 -16.52
#